data_AF-A0A955AMW9-F1
#
_entry.id   AF-A0A955AMW9-F1
#
_cell.length_a   1.000
_cell.length_b   1.000
_cell.length_c   1.000
_cell.angle_alpha   90.00
_cell.angle_beta   90.00
_cell.angle_gamma   90.00
#
_symmetry.space_group_name_H-M   'P 1'
#
loop_
_entity.id
_entity.type
_entity.pdbx_description
1 polymer ?
#
loop_
_entity_poly.entity_id
_entity_poly.type
_entity_poly.pdbx_seq_one_letter_code
_entity_poly.pdbx_strand_id
1 'polypeptide(L)'
;MKRVIAILDLPPRRAVPTVRESVEAAAERWNVELHWIRRPLQPCHPFWQKMFVCGDVAKRFGPSHVLQIDNDMVIRSDCPSPFELAEPGQFAMVAERQCAQNRIDNGGWQKTAHEIWAKRCRLNPAPTCMHPNGGLYLYDTETFARMFERIIQYLIVTFGANDQATDESLIINQLWNDHPETIAFLPPDFNVSMLQTPEWATNPVMQSFVYHFIGPSKPHLDRCRWQRSNPPELPFPENRQSIELINEWKDDPPASYDIGSIFRPDLAANLMAVYPKLFVSGTWSDELTVY
;
A
#
# COMPACT_ATOMS: atom_id res chain seq x y z
N MET A 1 16.64 -16.49 -5.87
CA MET A 1 15.44 -15.94 -6.53
C MET A 1 15.69 -14.45 -6.80
N LYS A 2 15.37 -13.94 -7.99
CA LYS A 2 15.53 -12.49 -8.26
C LYS A 2 14.50 -11.69 -7.49
N ARG A 3 14.80 -10.46 -7.09
CA ARG A 3 13.82 -9.52 -6.50
C ARG A 3 13.48 -8.48 -7.56
N VAL A 4 12.19 -8.24 -7.78
CA VAL A 4 11.69 -7.37 -8.86
C VAL A 4 10.60 -6.47 -8.32
N ILE A 5 10.72 -5.16 -8.54
CA ILE A 5 9.59 -4.22 -8.43
C ILE A 5 8.91 -4.15 -9.80
N ALA A 6 7.62 -4.46 -9.87
CA ALA A 6 6.85 -4.46 -11.12
C ALA A 6 5.68 -3.48 -11.06
N ILE A 7 5.57 -2.61 -12.07
CA ILE A 7 4.62 -1.49 -12.05
C ILE A 7 3.92 -1.37 -13.40
N LEU A 8 2.59 -1.36 -13.38
CA LEU A 8 1.78 -1.06 -14.55
C LEU A 8 1.74 0.45 -14.78
N ASP A 9 2.47 0.91 -15.78
CA ASP A 9 2.57 2.33 -16.13
C ASP A 9 1.95 2.57 -17.51
N LEU A 10 0.63 2.47 -17.56
CA LEU A 10 -0.15 2.45 -18.80
C LEU A 10 -0.86 3.79 -19.06
N PRO A 11 -1.05 4.19 -20.33
CA PRO A 11 -1.91 5.34 -20.67
C PRO A 11 -3.38 5.11 -20.24
N PRO A 12 -4.15 6.17 -19.96
CA PRO A 12 -3.76 7.58 -20.02
C PRO A 12 -3.09 8.11 -18.75
N ARG A 13 -3.11 7.36 -17.64
CA ARG A 13 -2.62 7.79 -16.33
C ARG A 13 -1.29 7.11 -16.02
N ARG A 14 -0.19 7.72 -16.48
CA ARG A 14 1.18 7.28 -16.20
C ARG A 14 1.69 7.84 -14.87
N ALA A 15 2.68 7.17 -14.29
CA ALA A 15 3.40 7.66 -13.12
C ALA A 15 4.04 9.03 -13.42
N VAL A 16 3.81 9.96 -12.49
CA VAL A 16 4.42 11.30 -12.46
C VAL A 16 5.90 11.21 -12.03
N PRO A 17 6.71 12.27 -12.23
CA PRO A 17 8.14 12.26 -11.88
C PRO A 17 8.41 11.85 -10.43
N THR A 18 7.68 12.41 -9.46
CA THR A 18 7.83 12.11 -8.03
C THR A 18 7.73 10.62 -7.72
N VAL A 19 6.74 9.93 -8.33
CA VAL A 19 6.59 8.47 -8.20
C VAL A 19 7.81 7.76 -8.77
N ARG A 20 8.21 8.09 -10.00
CA ARG A 20 9.33 7.42 -10.68
C ARG A 20 10.62 7.55 -9.89
N GLU A 21 10.97 8.77 -9.49
CA GLU A 21 12.19 9.06 -8.75
C GLU A 21 12.21 8.32 -7.41
N SER A 22 11.08 8.31 -6.69
CA SER A 22 10.99 7.62 -5.39
C SER A 22 11.15 6.10 -5.52
N VAL A 23 10.56 5.51 -6.57
CA VAL A 23 10.63 4.08 -6.86
C VAL A 23 12.01 3.68 -7.37
N GLU A 24 12.62 4.47 -8.26
CA GLU A 24 13.96 4.24 -8.78
C GLU A 24 14.99 4.28 -7.64
N ALA A 25 14.89 5.27 -6.74
CA ALA A 25 15.73 5.35 -5.55
C ALA A 25 15.50 4.18 -4.58
N ALA A 26 14.26 3.68 -4.47
CA ALA A 26 13.97 2.49 -3.68
C ALA A 26 14.56 1.21 -4.31
N ALA A 27 14.44 1.06 -5.63
CA ALA A 27 15.01 -0.08 -6.35
C ALA A 27 16.53 -0.16 -6.22
N GLU A 28 17.21 0.98 -6.36
CA GLU A 28 18.66 1.09 -6.14
C GLU A 28 19.04 0.74 -4.70
N ARG A 29 18.38 1.36 -3.71
CA ARG A 29 18.64 1.13 -2.28
C ARG A 29 18.44 -0.32 -1.87
N TRP A 30 17.40 -0.98 -2.41
CA TRP A 30 17.09 -2.37 -2.08
C TRP A 30 17.86 -3.37 -2.96
N ASN A 31 18.64 -2.89 -3.93
CA ASN A 31 19.38 -3.70 -4.90
C ASN A 31 18.47 -4.72 -5.62
N VAL A 32 17.40 -4.22 -6.24
CA VAL A 32 16.38 -5.02 -6.93
C VAL A 32 16.16 -4.53 -8.36
N GLU A 33 15.66 -5.44 -9.21
CA GLU A 33 15.30 -5.09 -10.59
C GLU A 33 14.04 -4.22 -10.61
N LEU A 34 14.00 -3.22 -11.48
CA LEU A 34 12.84 -2.37 -11.67
C LEU A 34 12.22 -2.58 -13.06
N HIS A 35 10.94 -2.95 -13.08
CA HIS A 35 10.20 -3.27 -14.29
C HIS A 35 8.97 -2.38 -14.48
N TRP A 36 9.15 -1.31 -15.27
CA TRP A 36 8.06 -0.46 -15.74
C TRP A 36 7.36 -1.10 -16.95
N ILE A 37 6.15 -1.60 -16.75
CA ILE A 37 5.31 -2.17 -17.81
C ILE A 37 4.56 -1.03 -18.50
N ARG A 38 5.14 -0.53 -19.61
CA ARG A 38 4.66 0.68 -20.31
C ARG A 38 3.68 0.42 -21.45
N ARG A 39 3.38 -0.84 -21.74
CA ARG A 39 2.45 -1.30 -22.78
C ARG A 39 1.49 -2.33 -22.17
N PRO A 40 0.22 -2.36 -22.60
CA PRO A 40 -0.71 -3.39 -22.16
C PRO A 40 -0.16 -4.79 -22.43
N LEU A 41 -0.26 -5.68 -21.45
CA LEU A 41 0.14 -7.09 -21.55
C LEU A 41 -0.89 -7.90 -22.35
N GLN A 42 -2.16 -7.45 -22.34
CA GLN A 42 -3.29 -8.02 -23.08
C GLN A 42 -4.27 -6.92 -23.52
N PRO A 43 -5.16 -7.15 -24.49
CA PRO A 43 -6.18 -6.20 -24.91
C PRO A 43 -7.40 -6.22 -23.96
N CYS A 44 -7.21 -5.87 -22.69
CA CYS A 44 -8.26 -5.85 -21.67
C CYS A 44 -8.18 -4.57 -20.80
N HIS A 45 -9.24 -4.33 -20.02
CA HIS A 45 -9.33 -3.17 -19.12
C HIS A 45 -8.12 -3.09 -18.17
N PRO A 46 -7.62 -1.89 -17.81
CA PRO A 46 -6.43 -1.72 -16.96
C PRO A 46 -6.41 -2.55 -15.66
N PHE A 47 -7.53 -2.66 -14.94
CA PHE A 47 -7.61 -3.49 -13.72
C PHE A 47 -7.22 -4.96 -13.95
N TRP A 48 -7.54 -5.53 -15.11
CA TRP A 48 -7.17 -6.91 -15.45
C TRP A 48 -5.70 -7.08 -15.78
N GLN A 49 -5.01 -6.00 -16.21
CA GLN A 49 -3.58 -6.04 -16.52
C GLN A 49 -2.75 -6.53 -15.31
N LYS A 50 -3.23 -6.22 -14.09
CA LYS A 50 -2.61 -6.58 -12.82
C LYS A 50 -2.40 -8.09 -12.66
N MET A 51 -3.31 -8.88 -13.24
CA MET A 51 -3.26 -10.34 -13.19
C MET A 51 -2.18 -10.95 -14.09
N PHE A 52 -1.73 -10.21 -15.11
CA PHE A 52 -0.73 -10.67 -16.07
C PHE A 52 0.71 -10.37 -15.63
N VAL A 53 0.90 -9.54 -14.59
CA VAL A 53 2.22 -9.10 -14.12
C VAL A 53 3.08 -10.27 -13.67
N CYS A 54 2.53 -11.22 -12.90
CA CYS A 54 3.27 -12.41 -12.45
C CYS A 54 3.89 -13.17 -13.63
N GLY A 55 3.09 -13.46 -14.66
CA GLY A 55 3.55 -14.19 -15.86
C GLY A 55 4.54 -13.39 -16.70
N ASP A 56 4.37 -12.07 -16.80
CA ASP A 56 5.30 -11.18 -17.51
C ASP A 56 6.67 -11.11 -16.81
N VAL A 57 6.68 -10.94 -15.48
CA VAL A 57 7.91 -10.96 -14.68
C VAL A 57 8.61 -12.31 -14.79
N ALA A 58 7.87 -13.43 -14.66
CA ALA A 58 8.44 -14.76 -14.79
C ALA A 58 9.11 -14.98 -16.17
N LYS A 59 8.48 -14.53 -17.26
CA LYS A 59 9.04 -14.62 -18.61
C LYS A 59 10.30 -13.77 -18.78
N ARG A 60 10.34 -12.58 -18.17
CA ARG A 60 11.44 -11.62 -18.36
C ARG A 60 12.64 -11.90 -17.45
N PHE A 61 12.40 -12.30 -16.20
CA PHE A 61 13.42 -12.38 -15.17
C PHE A 61 13.65 -13.81 -14.66
N GLY A 62 12.78 -14.77 -14.99
CA GLY A 62 12.75 -16.11 -14.39
C GLY A 62 12.09 -16.10 -13.01
N PRO A 63 12.27 -17.18 -12.21
CA PRO A 63 11.82 -17.24 -10.82
C PRO A 63 12.19 -16.01 -10.00
N SER A 64 11.15 -15.28 -9.56
CA SER A 64 11.30 -13.96 -8.93
C SER A 64 10.39 -13.79 -7.72
N HIS A 65 10.86 -13.05 -6.73
CA HIS A 65 10.06 -12.45 -5.67
C HIS A 65 9.65 -11.06 -6.17
N VAL A 66 8.35 -10.83 -6.31
CA VAL A 66 7.78 -9.68 -7.00
C VAL A 66 7.10 -8.78 -5.99
N LEU A 67 7.58 -7.55 -5.90
CA LEU A 67 6.85 -6.44 -5.30
C LEU A 67 6.07 -5.73 -6.42
N GLN A 68 4.79 -6.01 -6.51
CA GLN A 68 3.89 -5.36 -7.46
C GLN A 68 3.24 -4.16 -6.79
N ILE A 69 3.47 -2.96 -7.35
CA ILE A 69 2.89 -1.71 -6.82
C ILE A 69 2.13 -0.92 -7.89
N ASP A 70 1.11 -0.16 -7.45
CA ASP A 70 0.38 0.77 -8.30
C ASP A 70 1.23 2.02 -8.63
N ASN A 71 0.87 2.73 -9.71
CA ASN A 71 1.69 3.79 -10.29
C ASN A 71 1.45 5.20 -9.72
N ASP A 72 0.67 5.28 -8.64
CA ASP A 72 0.36 6.45 -7.83
C ASP A 72 0.83 6.25 -6.37
N MET A 73 1.85 5.40 -6.20
CA MET A 73 2.52 5.17 -4.93
C MET A 73 3.85 5.90 -4.83
N VAL A 74 4.16 6.48 -3.67
CA VAL A 74 5.42 7.18 -3.40
C VAL A 74 6.14 6.47 -2.26
N ILE A 75 7.44 6.18 -2.44
CA ILE A 75 8.26 5.45 -1.47
C ILE A 75 9.27 6.39 -0.80
N ARG A 76 9.21 6.51 0.52
CA ARG A 76 10.12 7.35 1.29
C ARG A 76 11.57 6.85 1.19
N SER A 77 12.53 7.77 1.17
CA SER A 77 13.96 7.48 0.96
C SER A 77 14.62 6.58 2.01
N ASP A 78 14.05 6.50 3.20
CA ASP A 78 14.48 5.67 4.33
C ASP A 78 13.63 4.39 4.47
N CYS A 79 12.71 4.12 3.54
CA CYS A 79 11.85 2.93 3.60
C CYS A 79 12.69 1.65 3.53
N PRO A 80 12.59 0.75 4.54
CA PRO A 80 13.27 -0.54 4.52
C PRO A 80 12.68 -1.45 3.43
N SER A 81 13.42 -2.48 3.04
CA SER A 81 12.99 -3.35 1.96
C SER A 81 11.81 -4.24 2.39
N PRO A 82 10.65 -4.22 1.71
CA PRO A 82 9.54 -5.11 2.05
C PRO A 82 9.86 -6.58 1.74
N PHE A 83 10.86 -6.86 0.88
CA PHE A 83 11.31 -8.21 0.55
C PHE A 83 11.86 -9.01 1.74
N GLU A 84 12.09 -8.34 2.88
CA GLU A 84 12.54 -8.97 4.13
C GLU A 84 11.40 -9.22 5.12
N LEU A 85 10.17 -8.80 4.78
CA LEU A 85 9.00 -8.88 5.66
C LEU A 85 8.08 -10.05 5.33
N ALA A 86 8.26 -10.69 4.18
CA ALA A 86 7.55 -11.89 3.79
C ALA A 86 8.53 -12.93 3.24
N GLU A 87 8.37 -14.17 3.71
CA GLU A 87 9.17 -15.29 3.28
C GLU A 87 8.74 -15.78 1.89
N PRO A 88 9.64 -16.40 1.10
CA PRO A 88 9.26 -17.10 -0.11
C PRO A 88 8.13 -18.11 0.15
N GLY A 89 7.12 -18.17 -0.73
CA GLY A 89 5.92 -18.98 -0.55
C GLY A 89 4.78 -18.27 0.16
N GLN A 90 4.98 -17.05 0.67
CA GLN A 90 3.91 -16.20 1.20
C GLN A 90 3.39 -15.23 0.14
N PHE A 91 2.09 -14.92 0.23
CA PHE A 91 1.48 -13.81 -0.49
C PHE A 91 1.20 -12.68 0.49
N ALA A 92 2.08 -11.70 0.49
CA ALA A 92 2.03 -10.55 1.38
C ALA A 92 1.23 -9.39 0.77
N MET A 93 0.39 -8.77 1.60
CA MET A 93 -0.41 -7.60 1.23
C MET A 93 -0.62 -6.70 2.45
N VAL A 94 -1.17 -5.51 2.25
CA VAL A 94 -1.57 -4.63 3.34
C VAL A 94 -3.09 -4.63 3.44
N ALA A 95 -3.63 -4.72 4.66
CA ALA A 95 -5.07 -4.67 4.88
C ALA A 95 -5.65 -3.29 4.51
N GLU A 96 -6.87 -3.28 3.96
CA GLU A 96 -7.58 -2.03 3.63
C GLU A 96 -8.00 -1.25 4.88
N ARG A 97 -8.20 -1.92 6.03
CA ARG A 97 -8.56 -1.24 7.28
C ARG A 97 -7.34 -0.53 7.86
N GLN A 98 -7.22 0.76 7.60
CA GLN A 98 -6.06 1.54 8.04
C GLN A 98 -6.42 2.67 9.02
N CYS A 99 -7.71 2.98 9.15
CA CYS A 99 -8.22 3.89 10.18
C CYS A 99 -9.43 3.28 10.92
N ALA A 100 -9.75 3.85 12.08
CA ALA A 100 -10.87 3.41 12.90
C ALA A 100 -12.23 3.57 12.19
N GLN A 101 -12.35 4.61 11.35
CA GLN A 101 -13.55 4.97 10.58
C GLN A 101 -13.82 3.99 9.45
N ASN A 102 -12.80 3.29 8.93
CA ASN A 102 -13.01 2.33 7.86
C ASN A 102 -13.62 1.05 8.43
N ARG A 103 -14.95 0.96 8.35
CA ARG A 103 -15.71 -0.22 8.77
C ARG A 103 -15.50 -1.36 7.78
N ILE A 104 -14.66 -2.30 8.16
CA ILE A 104 -14.57 -3.62 7.51
C ILE A 104 -15.39 -4.61 8.32
N ASP A 105 -16.70 -4.40 8.33
CA ASP A 105 -17.67 -5.34 8.91
C ASP A 105 -18.43 -6.10 7.80
N ASN A 106 -19.28 -7.05 8.20
CA ASN A 106 -20.07 -7.86 7.29
C ASN A 106 -21.21 -7.10 6.58
N GLY A 107 -21.18 -5.76 6.55
CA GLY A 107 -22.09 -4.89 5.81
C GLY A 107 -21.41 -3.87 4.88
N GLY A 108 -20.06 -3.80 4.88
CA GLY A 108 -19.30 -2.86 4.05
C GLY A 108 -19.27 -3.21 2.55
N TRP A 109 -18.83 -2.25 1.72
CA TRP A 109 -18.75 -2.43 0.26
C TRP A 109 -17.79 -3.56 -0.14
N GLN A 110 -16.77 -3.83 0.68
CA GLN A 110 -15.78 -4.89 0.47
C GLN A 110 -16.47 -6.27 0.42
N LYS A 111 -17.44 -6.51 1.32
CA LYS A 111 -18.21 -7.77 1.33
C LYS A 111 -18.98 -7.92 0.03
N THR A 112 -19.67 -6.87 -0.40
CA THR A 112 -20.44 -6.88 -1.66
C THR A 112 -19.51 -7.18 -2.84
N ALA A 113 -18.32 -6.56 -2.89
CA ALA A 113 -17.34 -6.82 -3.93
C ALA A 113 -16.86 -8.28 -3.91
N HIS A 114 -16.51 -8.82 -2.74
CA HIS A 114 -16.11 -10.21 -2.58
C HIS A 114 -17.20 -11.18 -3.04
N GLU A 115 -18.46 -10.96 -2.65
CA GLU A 115 -19.60 -11.82 -3.02
C GLU A 115 -19.89 -11.78 -4.52
N ILE A 116 -19.84 -10.60 -5.15
CA ILE A 116 -20.03 -10.45 -6.60
C ILE A 116 -18.98 -11.27 -7.35
N TRP A 117 -17.70 -11.09 -7.02
CA TRP A 117 -16.62 -11.76 -7.70
C TRP A 117 -16.57 -13.26 -7.38
N ALA A 118 -16.81 -13.66 -6.13
CA ALA A 118 -16.90 -15.07 -5.75
C ALA A 118 -18.00 -15.79 -6.53
N LYS A 119 -19.19 -15.18 -6.65
CA LYS A 119 -20.31 -15.74 -7.44
C LYS A 119 -19.94 -15.90 -8.92
N ARG A 120 -19.30 -14.90 -9.51
CA ARG A 120 -18.90 -14.93 -10.94
C ARG A 120 -17.82 -15.98 -11.22
N CYS A 121 -16.87 -16.11 -10.30
CA CYS A 121 -15.72 -17.00 -10.40
C CYS A 121 -15.99 -18.41 -9.87
N ARG A 122 -17.17 -18.65 -9.27
CA ARG A 122 -17.55 -19.90 -8.59
C ARG A 122 -16.60 -20.28 -7.45
N LEU A 123 -16.26 -19.27 -6.64
CA LEU A 123 -15.39 -19.37 -5.47
C LEU A 123 -16.21 -19.14 -4.20
N ASN A 124 -15.63 -19.48 -3.04
CA ASN A 124 -16.12 -18.96 -1.77
C ASN A 124 -15.60 -17.53 -1.56
N PRO A 125 -16.42 -16.58 -1.07
CA PRO A 125 -15.93 -15.25 -0.75
C PRO A 125 -14.94 -15.31 0.42
N ALA A 126 -13.83 -14.58 0.31
CA ALA A 126 -12.92 -14.39 1.42
C ALA A 126 -13.59 -13.58 2.55
N PRO A 127 -13.23 -13.81 3.83
CA PRO A 127 -13.69 -12.98 4.93
C PRO A 127 -13.40 -11.51 4.67
N THR A 128 -14.34 -10.61 4.98
CA THR A 128 -14.20 -9.17 4.70
C THR A 128 -12.95 -8.57 5.34
N CYS A 129 -12.56 -9.04 6.53
CA CYS A 129 -11.35 -8.60 7.22
C CYS A 129 -10.05 -8.87 6.44
N MET A 130 -10.09 -9.71 5.41
CA MET A 130 -8.95 -10.03 4.55
C MET A 130 -8.85 -9.10 3.34
N HIS A 131 -9.77 -8.15 3.17
CA HIS A 131 -9.75 -7.25 2.01
C HIS A 131 -8.44 -6.44 1.96
N PRO A 132 -7.67 -6.55 0.87
CA PRO A 132 -6.42 -5.83 0.73
C PRO A 132 -6.66 -4.38 0.30
N ASN A 133 -5.76 -3.49 0.70
CA ASN A 133 -5.49 -2.29 -0.08
C ASN A 133 -4.67 -2.76 -1.29
N GLY A 134 -5.29 -2.73 -2.47
CA GLY A 134 -4.74 -3.37 -3.66
C GLY A 134 -3.46 -2.76 -4.19
N GLY A 135 -3.04 -1.59 -3.70
CA GLY A 135 -1.86 -0.88 -4.18
C GLY A 135 -0.57 -1.69 -4.17
N LEU A 136 -0.42 -2.66 -3.26
CA LEU A 136 0.82 -3.41 -3.04
C LEU A 136 0.57 -4.89 -2.81
N TYR A 137 1.26 -5.73 -3.58
CA TYR A 137 1.36 -7.16 -3.38
C TYR A 137 2.83 -7.62 -3.41
N LEU A 138 3.19 -8.54 -2.54
CA LEU A 138 4.53 -9.15 -2.49
C LEU A 138 4.39 -10.68 -2.53
N TYR A 139 4.90 -11.31 -3.58
CA TYR A 139 4.71 -12.74 -3.80
C TYR A 139 5.81 -13.32 -4.70
N ASP A 140 6.05 -14.63 -4.65
CA ASP A 140 6.95 -15.29 -5.59
C ASP A 140 6.22 -15.84 -6.82
N THR A 141 6.85 -15.70 -8.00
CA THR A 141 6.23 -16.13 -9.26
C THR A 141 6.03 -17.63 -9.34
N GLU A 142 6.89 -18.43 -8.71
CA GLU A 142 6.82 -19.91 -8.83
C GLU A 142 5.61 -20.49 -8.10
N THR A 143 5.35 -20.02 -6.89
CA THR A 143 4.22 -20.48 -6.07
C THR A 143 2.90 -19.99 -6.64
N PHE A 144 2.83 -18.70 -7.02
CA PHE A 144 1.55 -18.06 -7.33
C PHE A 144 1.22 -17.96 -8.82
N ALA A 145 2.09 -18.38 -9.75
CA ALA A 145 1.80 -18.31 -11.19
C ALA A 145 0.49 -19.00 -11.57
N ARG A 146 0.24 -20.21 -11.07
CA ARG A 146 -1.00 -20.96 -11.36
C ARG A 146 -2.25 -20.25 -10.84
N MET A 147 -2.14 -19.57 -9.70
CA MET A 147 -3.23 -18.77 -9.15
C MET A 147 -3.58 -17.63 -10.11
N PHE A 148 -2.59 -16.87 -10.58
CA PHE A 148 -2.80 -15.80 -11.55
C PHE A 148 -3.34 -16.32 -12.89
N GLU A 149 -2.85 -17.46 -13.39
CA GLU A 149 -3.38 -18.10 -14.59
C GLU A 149 -4.88 -18.46 -14.45
N ARG A 150 -5.30 -18.98 -13.29
CA ARG A 150 -6.72 -19.22 -12.99
C ARG A 150 -7.53 -17.92 -12.98
N ILE A 151 -7.02 -16.86 -12.33
CA ILE A 151 -7.71 -15.58 -12.29
C ILE A 151 -7.88 -15.02 -13.70
N ILE A 152 -6.85 -15.10 -14.56
CA ILE A 152 -6.90 -14.66 -15.95
C ILE A 152 -8.01 -15.37 -16.73
N GLN A 153 -8.27 -16.67 -16.47
CA GLN A 153 -9.35 -17.38 -17.14
C GLN A 153 -10.74 -16.80 -16.83
N TYR A 154 -10.92 -16.17 -15.66
CA TYR A 154 -12.18 -15.50 -15.34
C TYR A 154 -12.47 -14.31 -16.24
N LEU A 155 -11.46 -13.68 -16.86
CA LEU A 155 -11.68 -12.63 -17.85
C LEU A 155 -12.65 -13.09 -18.96
N ILE A 156 -12.55 -14.35 -19.39
CA ILE A 156 -13.44 -14.95 -20.40
C ILE A 156 -14.83 -15.17 -19.81
N VAL A 157 -14.91 -15.80 -18.64
CA VAL A 157 -16.18 -16.18 -18.00
C VAL A 157 -17.00 -14.96 -17.60
N THR A 158 -16.34 -13.87 -17.21
CA THR A 158 -16.98 -12.62 -16.80
C THR A 158 -17.05 -11.59 -17.93
N PHE A 159 -16.71 -11.99 -19.16
CA PHE A 159 -16.70 -11.11 -20.34
C PHE A 159 -15.99 -9.77 -20.10
N GLY A 160 -14.89 -9.79 -19.35
CA GLY A 160 -14.11 -8.59 -19.04
C GLY A 160 -14.79 -7.57 -18.12
N ALA A 161 -15.78 -7.96 -17.33
CA ALA A 161 -16.42 -7.09 -16.33
C ALA A 161 -15.39 -6.39 -15.42
N ASN A 162 -15.74 -5.20 -14.93
CA ASN A 162 -14.85 -4.30 -14.21
C ASN A 162 -15.53 -3.57 -13.03
N ASP A 163 -16.37 -4.31 -12.28
CA ASP A 163 -17.06 -3.82 -11.09
C ASP A 163 -16.10 -3.38 -9.97
N GLN A 164 -16.68 -2.91 -8.86
CA GLN A 164 -15.93 -2.43 -7.69
C GLN A 164 -14.86 -3.44 -7.24
N ALA A 165 -13.65 -2.92 -6.98
CA ALA A 165 -12.51 -3.66 -6.44
C ALA A 165 -12.22 -4.96 -7.21
N THR A 166 -12.27 -4.90 -8.55
CA THR A 166 -12.07 -6.06 -9.44
C THR A 166 -10.79 -6.80 -9.10
N ASP A 167 -9.65 -6.11 -9.05
CA ASP A 167 -8.36 -6.72 -8.85
C ASP A 167 -8.19 -7.27 -7.42
N GLU A 168 -8.50 -6.46 -6.41
CA GLU A 168 -8.46 -6.83 -4.98
C GLU A 168 -9.31 -8.07 -4.70
N SER A 169 -10.57 -8.06 -5.16
CA SER A 169 -11.54 -9.13 -4.90
C SER A 169 -11.19 -10.42 -5.64
N LEU A 170 -10.69 -10.33 -6.88
CA LEU A 170 -10.27 -11.50 -7.64
C LEU A 170 -9.08 -12.19 -6.99
N ILE A 171 -8.06 -11.41 -6.60
CA ILE A 171 -6.84 -11.93 -5.95
C ILE A 171 -7.21 -12.55 -4.61
N ILE A 172 -7.88 -11.83 -3.72
CA ILE A 172 -8.13 -12.32 -2.36
C ILE A 172 -9.07 -13.52 -2.33
N ASN A 173 -10.12 -13.53 -3.17
CA ASN A 173 -11.01 -14.69 -3.24
C ASN A 173 -10.25 -15.90 -3.77
N GLN A 174 -9.44 -15.78 -4.82
CA GLN A 174 -8.69 -16.92 -5.34
C GLN A 174 -7.68 -17.41 -4.30
N LEU A 175 -6.93 -16.50 -3.69
CA LEU A 175 -5.92 -16.80 -2.68
C LEU A 175 -6.54 -17.50 -1.47
N TRP A 176 -7.71 -17.05 -1.00
CA TRP A 176 -8.44 -17.69 0.10
C TRP A 176 -8.92 -19.12 -0.22
N ASN A 177 -9.25 -19.41 -1.49
CA ASN A 177 -9.70 -20.74 -1.89
C ASN A 177 -8.53 -21.69 -2.19
N ASP A 178 -7.40 -21.18 -2.68
CA ASP A 178 -6.26 -22.00 -3.07
C ASP A 178 -5.21 -22.17 -1.97
N HIS A 179 -4.90 -21.09 -1.25
CA HIS A 179 -3.73 -20.96 -0.37
C HIS A 179 -4.01 -20.06 0.87
N PRO A 180 -5.06 -20.31 1.66
CA PRO A 180 -5.40 -19.43 2.79
C PRO A 180 -4.27 -19.32 3.84
N GLU A 181 -3.44 -20.34 3.98
CA GLU A 181 -2.32 -20.40 4.93
C GLU A 181 -1.09 -19.59 4.51
N THR A 182 -0.99 -19.18 3.24
CA THR A 182 0.16 -18.41 2.73
C THR A 182 -0.05 -16.91 2.81
N ILE A 183 -1.25 -16.47 3.19
CA ILE A 183 -1.60 -15.06 3.33
C ILE A 183 -0.79 -14.44 4.48
N ALA A 184 -0.02 -13.41 4.15
CA ALA A 184 0.72 -12.60 5.10
C ALA A 184 0.28 -11.13 5.03
N PHE A 185 0.27 -10.44 6.18
CA PHE A 185 0.02 -9.02 6.23
C PHE A 185 1.31 -8.26 6.53
N LEU A 186 1.65 -7.34 5.63
CA LEU A 186 2.70 -6.36 5.85
C LEU A 186 2.20 -5.26 6.80
N PRO A 187 3.12 -4.55 7.49
CA PRO A 187 2.77 -3.37 8.26
C PRO A 187 2.04 -2.34 7.39
N PRO A 188 1.02 -1.64 7.92
CA PRO A 188 0.27 -0.62 7.18
C PRO A 188 1.15 0.46 6.53
N ASP A 189 2.31 0.74 7.12
CA ASP A 189 3.27 1.73 6.63
C ASP A 189 3.76 1.50 5.19
N PHE A 190 3.61 0.28 4.67
CA PHE A 190 4.02 -0.08 3.31
C PHE A 190 2.95 0.19 2.25
N ASN A 191 1.74 0.60 2.61
CA ASN A 191 0.71 0.97 1.65
C ASN A 191 -0.36 1.84 2.33
N VAL A 192 0.00 3.02 2.82
CA VAL A 192 -0.95 3.91 3.50
C VAL A 192 -1.85 4.60 2.48
N SER A 193 -3.16 4.36 2.59
CA SER A 193 -4.20 4.94 1.77
C SER A 193 -4.40 6.41 2.12
N MET A 194 -3.96 7.30 1.23
CA MET A 194 -4.14 8.74 1.40
C MET A 194 -5.61 9.17 1.30
N LEU A 195 -6.50 8.29 0.84
CA LEU A 195 -7.95 8.49 0.92
C LEU A 195 -8.47 8.36 2.36
N GLN A 196 -7.87 7.47 3.16
CA GLN A 196 -8.24 7.23 4.56
C GLN A 196 -7.48 8.13 5.54
N THR A 197 -6.50 8.90 5.05
CA THR A 197 -5.69 9.83 5.86
C THR A 197 -5.55 11.20 5.15
N PRO A 198 -6.67 11.92 4.93
CA PRO A 198 -6.69 13.12 4.08
C PRO A 198 -5.82 14.26 4.64
N GLU A 199 -5.66 14.37 5.96
CA GLU A 199 -4.78 15.40 6.55
C GLU A 199 -3.33 15.20 6.10
N TRP A 200 -2.89 13.95 6.01
CA TRP A 200 -1.53 13.59 5.56
C TRP A 200 -1.38 13.75 4.05
N ALA A 201 -2.43 13.44 3.28
CA ALA A 201 -2.41 13.63 1.82
C ALA A 201 -2.09 15.08 1.42
N THR A 202 -2.60 16.06 2.18
CA THR A 202 -2.34 17.48 1.91
C THR A 202 -0.95 17.95 2.34
N ASN A 203 -0.31 17.19 3.24
CA ASN A 203 0.99 17.49 3.77
C ASN A 203 2.08 17.01 2.79
N PRO A 204 2.98 17.88 2.32
CA PRO A 204 4.04 17.45 1.43
C PRO A 204 5.05 16.52 2.11
N VAL A 205 5.23 16.57 3.43
CA VAL A 205 6.22 15.73 4.14
C VAL A 205 5.61 14.38 4.47
N MET A 206 6.23 13.29 4.00
CA MET A 206 5.74 11.93 4.29
C MET A 206 5.91 11.56 5.78
N GLN A 207 4.82 11.11 6.41
CA GLN A 207 4.77 10.61 7.78
C GLN A 207 5.04 9.09 7.86
N SER A 208 4.67 8.32 6.83
CA SER A 208 4.93 6.88 6.75
C SER A 208 5.86 6.51 5.57
N PHE A 209 6.15 5.22 5.41
CA PHE A 209 7.12 4.72 4.44
C PHE A 209 6.62 4.73 3.01
N VAL A 210 5.35 4.39 2.77
CA VAL A 210 4.78 4.32 1.42
C VAL A 210 3.37 4.89 1.41
N TYR A 211 3.15 5.89 0.55
CA TYR A 211 1.85 6.53 0.36
C TYR A 211 1.21 6.05 -0.93
N HIS A 212 -0.07 5.70 -0.86
CA HIS A 212 -0.89 5.31 -2.00
C HIS A 212 -1.96 6.38 -2.24
N PHE A 213 -1.78 7.16 -3.32
CA PHE A 213 -2.65 8.28 -3.64
C PHE A 213 -3.85 7.83 -4.49
N ILE A 214 -4.87 7.31 -3.81
CA ILE A 214 -6.11 6.82 -4.42
C ILE A 214 -7.11 7.97 -4.65
N GLY A 215 -7.73 7.97 -5.83
CA GLY A 215 -8.91 8.79 -6.13
C GLY A 215 -8.72 10.30 -5.83
N PRO A 216 -9.53 10.91 -4.94
CA PRO A 216 -9.44 12.33 -4.59
C PRO A 216 -8.09 12.81 -4.05
N SER A 217 -7.22 11.92 -3.56
CA SER A 217 -5.89 12.30 -3.04
C SER A 217 -4.84 12.55 -4.13
N LYS A 218 -5.07 12.06 -5.36
CA LYS A 218 -4.14 12.18 -6.51
C LYS A 218 -3.59 13.59 -6.78
N PRO A 219 -4.36 14.69 -6.62
CA PRO A 219 -3.84 16.04 -6.84
C PRO A 219 -2.65 16.44 -5.94
N HIS A 220 -2.39 15.70 -4.86
CA HIS A 220 -1.27 15.97 -3.94
C HIS A 220 0.00 15.18 -4.27
N LEU A 221 -0.09 14.17 -5.14
CA LEU A 221 1.00 13.24 -5.49
C LEU A 221 2.29 13.96 -5.88
N ASP A 222 2.21 14.96 -6.77
CA ASP A 222 3.37 15.69 -7.28
C ASP A 222 4.07 16.55 -6.23
N ARG A 223 3.37 16.91 -5.14
CA ARG A 223 3.91 17.77 -4.07
C ARG A 223 4.54 16.97 -2.94
N CYS A 224 4.40 15.64 -2.97
CA CYS A 224 4.89 14.75 -1.93
C CYS A 224 6.43 14.72 -1.94
N ARG A 225 7.04 15.09 -0.83
CA ARG A 225 8.47 15.02 -0.55
C ARG A 225 8.80 13.68 0.09
N TRP A 226 9.40 12.81 -0.70
CA TRP A 226 9.78 11.45 -0.28
C TRP A 226 11.20 11.36 0.28
N GLN A 227 12.04 12.37 0.01
CA GLN A 227 13.40 12.43 0.55
C GLN A 227 13.37 12.93 2.01
N ARG A 228 13.97 12.14 2.91
CA ARG A 228 14.19 12.54 4.31
C ARG A 228 15.42 13.43 4.38
N SER A 229 15.26 14.60 4.97
CA SER A 229 16.38 15.48 5.32
C SER A 229 17.01 15.07 6.65
N ASN A 230 18.26 15.47 6.87
CA ASN A 230 18.90 15.45 8.19
C ASN A 230 19.35 16.88 8.54
N PRO A 231 18.72 17.54 9.53
CA PRO A 231 17.68 17.04 10.43
C PRO A 231 16.33 16.79 9.71
N PRO A 232 15.45 15.94 10.27
CA PRO A 232 14.16 15.64 9.67
C PRO A 232 13.28 16.88 9.61
N GLU A 233 12.69 17.13 8.44
CA GLU A 233 11.65 18.13 8.27
C GLU A 233 10.40 17.73 9.08
N LEU A 234 9.86 18.68 9.85
CA LEU A 234 8.62 18.47 10.61
C LEU A 234 7.42 18.59 9.67
N PRO A 235 6.50 17.61 9.65
CA PRO A 235 5.30 17.75 8.85
C PRO A 235 4.39 18.90 9.26
N PHE A 236 4.28 19.20 10.55
CA PHE A 236 3.44 20.25 11.11
C PHE A 236 4.32 21.27 11.86
N PRO A 237 5.14 22.08 11.15
CA PRO A 237 6.18 22.90 11.78
C PRO A 237 5.65 23.94 12.76
N GLU A 238 4.36 24.27 12.72
CA GLU A 238 3.72 25.23 13.62
C GLU A 238 3.18 24.59 14.93
N ASN A 239 3.24 23.26 15.08
CA ASN A 239 2.75 22.58 16.28
C ASN A 239 3.71 22.79 17.47
N ARG A 240 3.41 23.79 18.30
CA ARG A 240 4.23 24.21 19.46
C ARG A 240 4.52 23.07 20.44
N GLN A 241 3.52 22.25 20.76
CA GLN A 241 3.67 21.16 21.73
C GLN A 241 4.72 20.15 21.27
N SER A 242 4.70 19.76 19.99
CA SER A 242 5.71 18.86 19.44
C SER A 242 7.11 19.48 19.48
N ILE A 243 7.24 20.78 19.19
CA ILE A 243 8.51 21.51 19.23
C ILE A 243 9.08 21.54 20.65
N GLU A 244 8.24 21.81 21.65
CA GLU A 244 8.62 21.80 23.06
C GLU A 244 9.17 20.42 23.48
N LEU A 245 8.45 19.35 23.14
CA LEU A 245 8.86 17.98 23.45
C LEU A 245 10.15 17.58 22.73
N ILE A 246 10.31 17.91 21.45
CA ILE A 246 11.54 17.63 20.69
C ILE A 246 12.74 18.36 21.32
N ASN A 247 12.56 19.62 21.74
CA ASN A 247 13.61 20.40 22.39
C ASN A 247 13.95 19.88 23.80
N GLU A 248 12.97 19.33 24.51
CA GLU A 248 13.14 18.72 25.83
C GLU A 248 13.88 17.38 25.72
N TRP A 249 13.41 16.49 24.85
CA TRP A 249 13.93 15.13 24.70
C TRP A 249 15.27 15.07 23.98
N LYS A 250 15.49 15.94 22.99
CA LYS A 250 16.71 15.97 22.17
C LYS A 250 17.08 14.58 21.65
N ASP A 251 18.16 13.99 22.13
CA ASP A 251 18.67 12.68 21.71
C ASP A 251 18.19 11.52 22.60
N ASP A 252 17.43 11.79 23.66
CA ASP A 252 16.95 10.81 24.65
C ASP A 252 15.41 10.86 24.79
N PRO A 253 14.66 10.51 23.72
CA PRO A 253 13.21 10.42 23.79
C PRO A 253 12.78 9.24 24.67
N PRO A 254 11.59 9.31 25.30
CA PRO A 254 11.00 8.14 25.92
C PRO A 254 10.74 7.04 24.89
N ALA A 255 10.62 5.79 25.33
CA ALA A 255 10.22 4.69 24.45
C ALA A 255 8.77 4.81 23.98
N SER A 256 7.91 5.41 24.80
CA SER A 256 6.49 5.62 24.54
C SER A 256 6.01 6.97 25.07
N TYR A 257 5.09 7.61 24.36
CA TYR A 257 4.45 8.85 24.78
C TYR A 257 2.95 8.79 24.54
N ASP A 258 2.17 8.99 25.61
CA ASP A 258 0.72 9.10 25.53
C ASP A 258 0.34 10.58 25.35
N ILE A 259 -0.25 10.92 24.20
CA ILE A 259 -0.71 12.28 23.90
C ILE A 259 -2.01 12.64 24.60
N GLY A 260 -2.61 11.70 25.34
CA GLY A 260 -3.71 11.92 26.26
C GLY A 260 -5.09 11.57 25.67
N SER A 261 -6.12 12.22 26.20
CA SER A 261 -7.52 11.87 25.96
C SER A 261 -8.04 12.16 24.55
N ILE A 262 -7.32 12.93 23.74
CA ILE A 262 -7.66 13.19 22.34
C ILE A 262 -6.42 12.92 21.50
N PHE A 263 -6.49 11.90 20.65
CA PHE A 263 -5.43 11.61 19.71
C PHE A 263 -5.30 12.75 18.69
N ARG A 264 -4.15 13.42 18.68
CA ARG A 264 -3.82 14.54 17.78
C ARG A 264 -2.84 14.08 16.71
N PRO A 265 -3.29 13.87 15.45
CA PRO A 265 -2.45 13.31 14.39
C PRO A 265 -1.23 14.17 14.05
N ASP A 266 -1.35 15.50 14.19
CA ASP A 266 -0.30 16.46 13.89
C ASP A 266 0.89 16.39 14.88
N LEU A 267 0.58 16.33 16.18
CA LEU A 267 1.56 16.09 17.24
C LEU A 267 2.26 14.75 17.02
N ALA A 268 1.50 13.67 16.83
CA ALA A 268 2.06 12.34 16.62
C ALA A 268 2.97 12.30 15.37
N ALA A 269 2.55 12.92 14.27
CA ALA A 269 3.32 12.97 13.03
C ALA A 269 4.69 13.67 13.21
N ASN A 270 4.74 14.79 13.94
CA ASN A 270 6.00 15.48 14.22
C ASN A 270 6.92 14.65 15.11
N LEU A 271 6.39 14.07 16.19
CA LEU A 271 7.19 13.26 17.10
C LEU A 271 7.76 12.03 16.37
N MET A 272 6.96 11.33 15.56
CA MET A 272 7.41 10.17 14.79
C MET A 272 8.37 10.55 13.64
N ALA A 273 8.31 11.79 13.14
CA ALA A 273 9.27 12.28 12.15
C ALA A 273 10.68 12.45 12.73
N VAL A 274 10.79 12.85 14.01
CA VAL A 274 12.07 13.00 14.70
C VAL A 274 12.51 11.70 15.37
N TYR A 275 11.56 10.97 15.95
CA TYR A 275 11.79 9.77 16.76
C TYR A 275 11.05 8.56 16.15
N PRO A 276 11.58 7.94 15.09
CA PRO A 276 10.89 6.88 14.35
C PRO A 276 10.64 5.59 15.16
N LYS A 277 11.27 5.45 16.33
CA LYS A 277 11.07 4.32 17.25
C LYS A 277 10.12 4.62 18.41
N LEU A 278 9.64 5.87 18.53
CA LEU A 278 8.72 6.28 19.59
C LEU A 278 7.34 5.68 19.36
N PHE A 279 6.80 4.98 20.36
CA PHE A 279 5.40 4.58 20.35
C PHE A 279 4.51 5.74 20.83
N VAL A 280 3.66 6.26 19.96
CA VAL A 280 2.73 7.34 20.30
C VAL A 280 1.32 6.77 20.44
N SER A 281 0.70 6.94 21.61
CA SER A 281 -0.68 6.51 21.89
C SER A 281 -1.56 7.69 22.27
N GLY A 282 -2.88 7.49 22.22
CA GLY A 282 -3.88 8.43 22.73
C GLY A 282 -5.28 7.85 22.56
N THR A 283 -6.27 8.45 23.20
CA THR A 283 -7.67 8.03 23.06
C THR A 283 -8.25 8.63 21.78
N TRP A 284 -8.78 7.78 20.89
CA TRP A 284 -9.48 8.23 19.71
C TRP A 284 -10.80 8.91 20.10
N SER A 285 -11.03 10.13 19.62
CA SER A 285 -12.30 10.84 19.78
C SER A 285 -12.80 11.29 18.41
N ASP A 286 -14.06 10.99 18.10
CA ASP A 286 -14.74 11.49 16.89
C ASP A 286 -15.23 12.95 17.05
N GLU A 287 -15.06 13.53 18.24
CA GLU A 287 -15.29 14.95 18.45
C GLU A 287 -14.14 15.73 17.78
N LEU A 288 -14.36 16.08 16.51
CA LEU A 288 -13.59 17.11 15.80
C LEU A 288 -13.63 18.39 16.63
N THR A 289 -12.68 18.56 17.56
CA THR A 289 -12.47 19.85 18.21
C THR A 289 -11.92 20.80 17.15
N VAL A 290 -12.85 21.54 16.55
CA VAL A 290 -12.63 22.84 15.93
C VAL A 290 -11.80 23.68 16.91
N TYR A 291 -10.53 23.90 16.58
CA TYR A 291 -9.70 24.95 17.16
C TYR A 291 -8.94 25.64 16.03
#